data_AF-A0A1D6GSR4-F1
#
_entry.id   AF-A0A1D6GSR4-F1
#
_cell.length_a   1.000
_cell.length_b   1.000
_cell.length_c   1.000
_cell.angle_alpha   90.00
_cell.angle_beta   90.00
_cell.angle_gamma   90.00
#
_symmetry.space_group_name_H-M   'P 1'
#
loop_
_entity.id
_entity.type
_entity.pdbx_description
1 polymer ?
#
loop_
_entity_poly.entity_id
_entity_poly.type
_entity_poly.pdbx_seq_one_letter_code
_entity_poly.pdbx_strand_id
1 'polypeptide(L)'
;MLYAMEEFPQLLEVVDRGFGNPANVEIALDYLRKSHGVERTKELAREHTDRAVKAIESLPYSDDKDVLTSRRALVDITERVITRTK
;
A
#
# COMPACT_ATOMS: atom_id res chain seq x y z
N MET A 1 -3.26 -0.62 -10.21
CA MET A 1 -3.49 -1.28 -11.51
C MET A 1 -4.29 -2.55 -11.33
N LEU A 2 -3.79 -3.57 -10.62
CA LEU A 2 -4.51 -4.84 -10.42
C LEU A 2 -5.94 -4.65 -9.88
N TYR A 3 -6.13 -3.91 -8.79
CA TYR A 3 -7.47 -3.61 -8.28
C TYR A 3 -8.35 -2.82 -9.27
N ALA A 4 -7.76 -1.96 -10.08
CA ALA A 4 -8.51 -1.25 -11.12
C ALA A 4 -8.95 -2.19 -12.26
N MET A 5 -8.18 -3.25 -12.55
CA MET A 5 -8.53 -4.27 -13.54
C MET A 5 -9.64 -5.21 -13.04
N GLU A 6 -9.74 -5.43 -11.72
CA GLU A 6 -10.88 -6.15 -11.14
C GLU A 6 -12.19 -5.38 -11.35
N GLU A 7 -12.16 -4.05 -11.24
CA GLU A 7 -13.32 -3.18 -11.45
C GLU A 7 -13.59 -2.90 -12.95
N PHE A 8 -12.54 -2.79 -13.76
CA PHE A 8 -12.60 -2.51 -15.19
C PHE A 8 -11.78 -3.54 -15.97
N PRO A 9 -12.35 -4.71 -16.31
CA PRO A 9 -11.64 -5.75 -17.07
C PRO A 9 -11.12 -5.27 -18.43
N GLN A 10 -11.71 -4.23 -19.03
CA GLN A 10 -11.25 -3.62 -20.27
C GLN A 10 -9.83 -3.02 -20.13
N LEU A 11 -9.41 -2.69 -18.91
CA LEU A 11 -8.06 -2.22 -18.62
C LEU A 11 -7.01 -3.29 -18.90
N LEU A 12 -7.35 -4.59 -18.80
CA LEU A 12 -6.44 -5.70 -19.12
C LEU A 12 -5.87 -5.55 -20.54
N GLU A 13 -6.74 -5.28 -21.52
CA GLU A 13 -6.33 -5.14 -22.92
C GLU A 13 -5.40 -3.94 -23.13
N VAL A 14 -5.63 -2.83 -22.41
CA VAL A 14 -4.77 -1.64 -22.48
C VAL A 14 -3.39 -1.92 -21.89
N VAL A 15 -3.33 -2.70 -20.80
CA VAL A 15 -2.06 -3.11 -20.19
C VAL A 15 -1.31 -4.11 -21.09
N ASP A 16 -2.01 -5.07 -21.70
CA ASP A 16 -1.43 -6.04 -22.63
C ASP A 16 -0.84 -5.36 -23.88
N ARG A 17 -1.50 -4.31 -24.39
CA ARG A 17 -0.96 -3.45 -25.46
C ARG A 17 0.27 -2.64 -25.02
N GLY A 18 0.53 -2.56 -23.72
CA GLY A 18 1.70 -1.91 -23.13
C GLY A 18 1.63 -0.37 -23.08
N PHE A 19 2.55 0.22 -22.32
CA PHE A 19 2.62 1.66 -22.06
C PHE A 19 3.61 2.43 -22.95
N GLY A 20 4.08 1.82 -24.05
CA GLY A 20 4.98 2.48 -25.00
C GLY A 20 4.29 3.59 -25.80
N ASN A 21 2.97 3.49 -25.99
CA ASN A 21 2.17 4.55 -26.60
C ASN A 21 1.56 5.45 -25.50
N PRO A 22 1.80 6.78 -25.52
CA PRO A 22 1.20 7.72 -24.58
C PRO A 22 -0.32 7.63 -24.46
N ALA A 23 -1.03 7.32 -25.55
CA ALA A 23 -2.49 7.16 -25.53
C ALA A 23 -2.93 6.00 -24.61
N ASN A 24 -2.17 4.90 -24.55
CA ASN A 24 -2.47 3.79 -23.64
C ASN A 24 -2.24 4.19 -22.18
N VAL A 25 -1.27 5.07 -21.91
CA VAL A 25 -1.03 5.62 -20.57
C VAL A 25 -2.20 6.49 -20.13
N GLU A 26 -2.68 7.38 -21.00
CA GLU A 26 -3.83 8.24 -20.69
C GLU A 26 -5.08 7.43 -20.39
N ILE A 27 -5.38 6.43 -21.22
CA ILE A 27 -6.52 5.53 -21.01
C ILE A 27 -6.38 4.78 -19.67
N ALA A 28 -5.21 4.23 -19.39
CA ALA A 28 -4.97 3.50 -18.14
C ALA A 28 -5.10 4.41 -16.91
N LEU A 29 -4.65 5.66 -16.99
CA LEU A 29 -4.80 6.65 -15.93
C LEU A 29 -6.27 7.06 -15.73
N ASP A 30 -7.06 7.16 -16.80
CA ASP A 30 -8.49 7.43 -16.71
C ASP A 30 -9.23 6.31 -15.97
N TYR A 31 -9.00 5.05 -16.34
CA TYR A 31 -9.55 3.90 -15.61
C TYR A 31 -9.08 3.85 -14.16
N LEU A 32 -7.79 4.11 -13.91
CA LEU A 32 -7.25 4.13 -12.55
C LEU A 32 -7.93 5.20 -11.68
N ARG A 33 -8.20 6.39 -12.23
CA ARG A 33 -8.90 7.49 -11.54
C ARG A 33 -10.37 7.20 -11.27
N LYS A 34 -11.03 6.45 -12.16
CA LYS A 34 -12.43 6.02 -12.00
C LYS A 34 -12.58 4.82 -11.04
N SER A 35 -11.51 4.04 -10.88
CA SER A 35 -11.48 2.89 -9.97
C SER A 35 -11.16 3.28 -8.53
N HIS A 36 -11.46 2.36 -7.62
CA HIS A 36 -11.03 2.42 -6.23
C HIS A 36 -9.64 1.78 -6.03
N GLY A 37 -8.90 1.50 -7.11
CA GLY A 37 -7.65 0.74 -7.02
C GLY A 37 -6.57 1.41 -6.17
N VAL A 38 -6.50 2.75 -6.15
CA VAL A 38 -5.56 3.49 -5.28
C VAL A 38 -6.00 3.42 -3.81
N GLU A 39 -7.30 3.55 -3.55
CA GLU A 39 -7.86 3.46 -2.21
C GLU A 39 -7.68 2.06 -1.61
N ARG A 40 -8.08 1.02 -2.35
CA ARG A 40 -7.89 -0.39 -1.94
C ARG A 40 -6.43 -0.73 -1.67
N THR A 41 -5.49 -0.17 -2.45
CA THR A 41 -4.06 -0.35 -2.18
C THR A 41 -3.64 0.32 -0.87
N LYS A 42 -4.17 1.51 -0.55
CA LYS A 42 -3.91 2.19 0.73
C LYS A 42 -4.52 1.43 1.91
N GLU A 43 -5.72 0.89 1.75
CA GLU A 43 -6.37 0.06 2.77
C GLU A 43 -5.56 -1.21 3.04
N LEU A 44 -5.13 -1.92 1.99
CA LEU A 44 -4.28 -3.11 2.13
C LEU A 44 -2.95 -2.76 2.84
N ALA A 45 -2.33 -1.62 2.48
CA ALA A 45 -1.13 -1.16 3.16
C ALA A 45 -1.37 -0.90 4.66
N ARG A 46 -2.49 -0.25 5.02
CA ARG A 46 -2.88 -0.04 6.43
C ARG A 46 -3.09 -1.37 7.15
N GLU A 47 -3.76 -2.34 6.53
CA GLU A 47 -3.96 -3.65 7.13
C GLU A 47 -2.62 -4.34 7.47
N HIS A 48 -1.64 -4.26 6.56
CA HIS A 48 -0.30 -4.78 6.82
C HIS A 48 0.44 -4.02 7.94
N THR A 49 0.31 -2.69 7.98
CA THR A 49 0.82 -1.85 9.07
C THR A 49 0.22 -2.29 10.42
N ASP A 50 -1.11 -2.44 10.49
CA ASP A 50 -1.80 -2.86 11.72
C ASP A 50 -1.35 -4.25 12.19
N ARG A 51 -1.16 -5.19 11.25
CA ARG A 51 -0.63 -6.53 11.55
C ARG A 51 0.79 -6.47 12.10
N ALA A 52 1.65 -5.61 11.55
CA ALA A 52 3.01 -5.44 12.02
C ALA A 52 3.07 -4.78 13.42
N VAL A 53 2.23 -3.77 13.69
CA VAL A 53 2.08 -3.18 15.03
C VAL A 53 1.64 -4.23 16.04
N LYS A 54 0.60 -5.00 15.73
CA LYS A 54 0.12 -6.10 16.60
C LYS A 54 1.21 -7.14 16.88
N ALA A 55 2.05 -7.46 15.89
CA ALA A 55 3.17 -8.37 16.08
C ALA A 55 4.21 -7.80 17.08
N ILE A 56 4.52 -6.50 17.02
CA ILE A 56 5.42 -5.83 17.96
C ILE A 56 4.81 -5.82 19.37
N GLU A 57 3.52 -5.53 19.49
CA GLU A 57 2.80 -5.54 20.76
C GLU A 57 2.73 -6.95 21.40
N SER A 58 2.74 -8.00 20.58
CA SER A 58 2.72 -9.39 21.05
C SER A 58 4.06 -9.88 21.64
N LEU A 59 5.14 -9.09 21.53
CA LEU A 59 6.44 -9.45 22.08
C LEU A 59 6.37 -9.54 23.62
N PRO A 60 7.10 -10.50 24.25
CA PRO A 60 7.11 -10.67 25.69
C PRO A 60 7.39 -9.37 26.44
N TYR A 61 6.83 -9.19 27.64
CA TYR A 61 7.11 -8.01 28.45
C TYR A 61 8.62 -7.87 28.74
N SER A 62 9.10 -6.63 28.76
CA SER A 62 10.46 -6.27 29.14
C SER A 62 10.44 -4.87 29.75
N ASP A 63 11.21 -4.68 30.82
CA ASP A 63 11.44 -3.40 31.50
C ASP A 63 12.74 -2.71 31.04
N ASP A 64 13.47 -3.34 30.10
CA ASP A 64 14.68 -2.80 29.52
C ASP A 64 14.38 -1.57 28.65
N LYS A 65 15.08 -0.47 28.93
CA LYS A 65 14.88 0.82 28.26
C LYS A 65 15.20 0.77 26.76
N ASP A 66 16.22 0.02 26.37
CA ASP A 66 16.62 -0.09 24.96
C ASP A 66 15.60 -0.96 24.19
N VAL A 67 15.06 -1.99 24.84
CA VAL A 67 13.97 -2.81 24.27
C VAL A 67 12.72 -1.97 24.05
N LEU A 68 12.30 -1.18 25.04
CA LEU A 68 11.12 -0.32 24.93
C LEU A 68 11.31 0.78 23.86
N THR A 69 12.50 1.38 23.80
CA THR A 69 12.85 2.38 22.79
C THR A 69 12.81 1.78 21.38
N SER A 70 13.39 0.59 21.22
CA SER A 70 13.40 -0.12 19.93
C SER A 70 11.98 -0.49 19.47
N ARG A 71 11.12 -0.97 20.39
CA ARG A 71 9.72 -1.27 20.07
C ARG A 71 8.95 -0.04 19.60
N ARG A 72 9.13 1.10 20.29
CA ARG A 72 8.53 2.37 19.87
C ARG A 72 8.99 2.75 18.46
N ALA A 73 10.29 2.69 18.20
CA ALA A 73 10.84 3.01 16.88
C ALA A 73 10.29 2.10 15.76
N LEU A 74 10.09 0.81 16.04
CA LEU A 74 9.51 -0.13 15.08
C LEU A 74 8.05 0.22 14.74
N VAL A 75 7.25 0.62 15.72
CA VAL A 75 5.87 1.11 15.50
C VAL A 75 5.90 2.38 14.64
N ASP A 76 6.71 3.36 15.03
CA ASP A 76 6.79 4.65 14.33
C ASP A 76 7.21 4.50 12.85
N ILE A 77 8.18 3.62 12.57
CA ILE A 77 8.61 3.33 11.19
C ILE A 77 7.48 2.69 10.38
N THR A 78 6.71 1.79 11.01
CA THR A 78 5.61 1.06 10.38
C THR A 78 4.46 1.99 9.98
N GLU A 79 4.15 2.99 10.81
CA GLU A 79 3.16 4.02 10.51
C GLU A 79 3.64 5.00 9.42
N ARG A 80 4.93 5.34 9.44
CA ARG A 80 5.53 6.28 8.47
C ARG A 80 5.48 5.77 7.02
N VAL A 81 5.41 4.46 6.80
CA VAL A 81 5.26 3.87 5.46
C VAL A 81 3.96 4.32 4.79
N ILE A 82 2.89 4.60 5.54
CA ILE A 82 1.59 5.00 5.00
C ILE A 82 1.56 6.46 4.56
N THR A 83 2.29 7.34 5.24
CA THR A 83 2.26 8.80 5.03
C THR A 83 3.43 9.32 4.21
N ARG A 84 4.32 8.43 3.73
CA ARG A 84 5.51 8.83 2.99
C ARG A 84 5.17 9.42 1.62
N THR A 85 5.32 10.72 1.47
CA THR A 85 5.42 11.42 0.19
C THR A 85 6.90 11.56 -0.18
N LYS A 86 7.27 11.27 -1.43
CA LYS A 86 8.62 11.51 -1.96
C LYS A 86 8.82 12.97 -2.34
#